data_AF-A0A970WJJ3-F1
#
_entry.id   AF-A0A970WJJ3-F1
#
_cell.length_a   1.000
_cell.length_b   1.000
_cell.length_c   1.000
_cell.angle_alpha   90.00
_cell.angle_beta   90.00
_cell.angle_gamma   90.00
#
_symmetry.space_group_name_H-M   'P 1'
#
loop_
_entity.id
_entity.type
_entity.pdbx_description
1 polymer ?
#
loop_
_entity_poly.entity_id
_entity_poly.type
_entity_poly.pdbx_seq_one_letter_code
_entity_poly.pdbx_strand_id
1 'polypeptide(L)'
;MRRWSRYLVGAAAVAGLLVLAAPAGAETGTLEMKRVDVPADAQPSDTVRLALSTSSQYFFQQLGGPEGMVVGPSGEAKPKFSDVVKKEPKYVAETPFRGVAALGSQHYGFALDAALPEKAKEEPAKESGQEKTKAEEKGAEKKEAVEKKEEGGVLSVLSKAFAPSAPKAELKADVVSFARLYFDLNHNGDLTDDEVIEATSSRAYSGTRSQSVFPTVGLTIEADGKKMDYAFRFRVYSNRSSNLAYANAMLNSAAYREGEITLEGKKRRIVLIDFNSNGRFDDVGGVNDEIELSDGTVYPKMGDRLYIDPQMQSGYGNPYDPTSSKDQFQVGKLIRLDDRLYDLKIDPSGETLTLEPSSASLGYVTNPNKGFRAMIYGDQGVLEIDDNGSGRASVPEGRWKLMSYTIEKPEEAKPEEAKPEAGEKKKEESILDVLSSVLSISGGRQAARRSSMVSARAKRDFEAVTVVGGKDVEMRFGPPYIAEVAGANLHKGMTTSLEMSLVGIGGEVCTNLIVNGSRPSAPEFTITTKDGEEVAAGKFQYG
;
A
#
# COMPACT_ATOMS: atom_id res chain seq x y z
N MET A 1 7.16 -87.73 0.61
CA MET A 1 7.67 -87.06 1.82
C MET A 1 8.26 -85.70 1.44
N ARG A 2 7.80 -84.62 2.10
CA ARG A 2 8.45 -83.30 2.25
C ARG A 2 8.74 -82.45 0.99
N ARG A 3 7.93 -81.40 0.77
CA ARG A 3 8.26 -79.97 1.03
C ARG A 3 7.28 -79.03 0.29
N TRP A 4 6.21 -78.63 0.97
CA TRP A 4 5.44 -77.41 0.68
C TRP A 4 5.27 -76.71 2.03
N SER A 5 5.76 -75.47 2.16
CA SER A 5 5.44 -74.50 3.24
C SER A 5 6.59 -73.47 3.38
N ARG A 6 6.57 -72.42 2.56
CA ARG A 6 7.28 -71.15 2.83
C ARG A 6 6.59 -69.96 2.13
N TYR A 7 5.28 -69.82 2.30
CA TYR A 7 4.55 -68.58 1.98
C TYR A 7 3.31 -68.52 2.86
N LEU A 8 3.45 -68.10 4.12
CA LEU A 8 2.34 -67.74 5.02
C LEU A 8 2.87 -67.22 6.37
N VAL A 9 3.76 -66.22 6.37
CA VAL A 9 3.97 -65.34 7.54
C VAL A 9 4.36 -63.97 6.98
N GLY A 10 3.37 -63.11 6.79
CA GLY A 10 3.56 -61.76 6.24
C GLY A 10 2.24 -61.03 6.01
N ALA A 11 1.27 -61.19 6.90
CA ALA A 11 -0.03 -60.52 6.83
C ALA A 11 -0.63 -60.35 8.23
N ALA A 12 0.06 -59.62 9.12
CA ALA A 12 -0.49 -59.20 10.42
C ALA A 12 0.38 -58.11 11.07
N ALA A 13 0.40 -56.88 10.52
CA ALA A 13 0.82 -55.66 11.24
C ALA A 13 0.54 -54.37 10.42
N VAL A 14 -0.64 -54.22 9.79
CA VAL A 14 -1.10 -52.94 9.20
C VAL A 14 -2.55 -52.63 9.64
N ALA A 15 -2.95 -53.12 10.81
CA ALA A 15 -4.24 -52.82 11.40
C ALA A 15 -4.01 -52.09 12.72
N GLY A 16 -4.37 -50.81 12.78
CA GLY A 16 -4.51 -50.10 14.05
C GLY A 16 -3.76 -48.77 14.18
N LEU A 17 -3.86 -47.89 13.20
CA LEU A 17 -3.75 -46.45 13.42
C LEU A 17 -4.62 -45.70 12.40
N LEU A 18 -5.88 -46.14 12.26
CA LEU A 18 -6.95 -45.25 11.84
C LEU A 18 -7.20 -44.32 13.03
N VAL A 19 -6.38 -43.27 13.14
CA VAL A 19 -6.78 -42.07 13.88
C VAL A 19 -8.06 -41.62 13.19
N LEU A 20 -9.20 -41.81 13.84
CA LEU A 20 -10.44 -41.17 13.45
C LEU A 20 -10.17 -39.67 13.55
N ALA A 21 -9.74 -39.06 12.44
CA ALA A 21 -9.68 -37.63 12.33
C ALA A 21 -11.10 -37.13 12.60
N ALA A 22 -11.30 -36.47 13.74
CA ALA A 22 -12.55 -35.80 14.02
C ALA A 22 -12.88 -34.95 12.78
N PRO A 23 -14.13 -34.97 12.28
CA PRO A 23 -14.50 -34.13 11.15
C PRO A 23 -14.13 -32.70 11.53
N ALA A 24 -13.22 -32.10 10.76
CA ALA A 24 -12.85 -30.71 10.95
C ALA A 24 -14.11 -29.89 10.66
N GLY A 25 -14.79 -29.47 11.72
CA GLY A 25 -15.97 -28.62 11.62
C GLY A 25 -15.58 -27.20 11.18
N ALA A 26 -16.58 -26.40 10.84
CA ALA A 26 -16.38 -24.96 10.74
C ALA A 26 -15.94 -24.41 12.09
N GLU A 27 -14.84 -23.66 12.09
CA GLU A 27 -14.26 -23.07 13.30
C GLU A 27 -14.52 -21.57 13.26
N THR A 28 -15.15 -21.05 14.31
CA THR A 28 -15.54 -19.64 14.40
C THR A 28 -14.82 -19.00 15.58
N GLY A 29 -14.14 -17.88 15.33
CA GLY A 29 -13.52 -17.05 16.35
C GLY A 29 -14.25 -15.73 16.55
N THR A 30 -14.11 -15.18 17.75
CA THR A 30 -14.47 -13.79 18.05
C THR A 30 -13.20 -12.94 18.08
N LEU A 31 -13.23 -11.81 17.40
CA LEU A 31 -12.12 -10.87 17.28
C LEU A 31 -12.46 -9.55 17.98
N GLU A 32 -11.54 -9.10 18.81
CA GLU A 32 -11.65 -7.84 19.53
C GLU A 32 -11.14 -6.68 18.68
N MET A 33 -11.84 -5.54 18.72
CA MET A 33 -11.35 -4.31 18.11
C MET A 33 -10.16 -3.77 18.90
N LYS A 34 -9.08 -3.44 18.20
CA LYS A 34 -7.88 -2.80 18.74
C LYS A 34 -7.70 -1.46 18.04
N ARG A 35 -7.71 -0.40 18.83
CA ARG A 35 -7.41 0.97 18.37
C ARG A 35 -5.90 1.19 18.29
N VAL A 36 -5.48 1.95 17.29
CA VAL A 36 -4.08 2.30 17.04
C VAL A 36 -3.81 3.75 17.44
N ASP A 37 -3.19 3.92 18.60
CA ASP A 37 -2.71 5.22 19.09
C ASP A 37 -1.18 5.23 19.11
N VAL A 38 -0.59 5.64 17.99
CA VAL A 38 0.86 5.85 17.86
C VAL A 38 1.16 7.35 17.93
N PRO A 39 1.89 7.83 18.96
CA PRO A 39 2.50 9.15 18.98
C PRO A 39 3.39 9.37 17.76
N ALA A 40 3.56 10.62 17.31
CA ALA A 40 4.32 10.93 16.10
C ALA A 40 5.80 10.47 16.13
N ASP A 41 6.35 10.26 17.33
CA ASP A 41 7.75 9.93 17.62
C ASP A 41 7.97 8.47 18.10
N ALA A 42 6.90 7.73 18.37
CA ALA A 42 7.00 6.35 18.83
C ALA A 42 7.31 5.39 17.68
N GLN A 43 8.20 4.42 17.91
CA GLN A 43 8.33 3.27 17.03
C GLN A 43 7.14 2.33 17.29
N PRO A 44 6.25 2.12 16.31
CA PRO A 44 5.12 1.23 16.50
C PRO A 44 5.61 -0.21 16.65
N SER A 45 4.87 -1.02 17.43
CA SER A 45 5.04 -2.47 17.35
C SER A 45 4.77 -2.94 15.92
N ASP A 46 5.27 -4.12 15.54
CA ASP A 46 5.09 -4.55 14.15
C ASP A 46 3.61 -4.75 13.78
N THR A 47 2.77 -5.28 14.70
CA THR A 47 1.31 -5.39 14.48
C THR A 47 0.68 -4.04 14.20
N VAL A 48 1.10 -3.03 14.95
CA VAL A 48 0.64 -1.66 14.75
C VAL A 48 1.15 -1.10 13.41
N ARG A 49 2.36 -1.44 12.98
CA ARG A 49 2.86 -1.06 11.65
C ARG A 49 2.01 -1.67 10.53
N LEU A 50 1.58 -2.93 10.65
CA LEU A 50 0.65 -3.52 9.67
C LEU A 50 -0.70 -2.82 9.69
N ALA A 51 -1.26 -2.59 10.87
CA ALA A 51 -2.54 -1.88 11.01
C ALA A 51 -2.50 -0.44 10.47
N LEU A 52 -1.32 0.17 10.38
CA LEU A 52 -1.13 1.48 9.75
C LEU A 52 -0.78 1.42 8.26
N SER A 53 -0.48 0.23 7.72
CA SER A 53 -0.12 0.03 6.32
C SER A 53 -1.37 -0.25 5.48
N THR A 54 -2.30 0.69 5.47
CA THR A 54 -3.60 0.56 4.80
C THR A 54 -3.66 1.36 3.51
N SER A 55 -4.52 0.94 2.58
CA SER A 55 -4.99 1.77 1.48
C SER A 55 -5.96 2.81 2.02
N SER A 56 -5.61 4.09 1.87
CA SER A 56 -6.43 5.20 2.36
C SER A 56 -7.63 5.45 1.45
N GLN A 57 -8.75 5.92 2.01
CA GLN A 57 -9.68 6.72 1.23
C GLN A 57 -9.01 8.04 0.84
N TYR A 58 -8.89 8.25 -0.47
CA TYR A 58 -8.17 9.38 -1.03
C TYR A 58 -9.12 10.46 -1.54
N PHE A 59 -8.84 11.71 -1.18
CA PHE A 59 -9.60 12.90 -1.56
C PHE A 59 -8.66 13.93 -2.18
N PHE A 60 -9.11 14.60 -3.24
CA PHE A 60 -8.34 15.61 -3.96
C PHE A 60 -9.16 16.89 -4.13
N GLN A 61 -8.52 18.04 -3.91
CA GLN A 61 -9.10 19.35 -4.19
C GLN A 61 -8.07 20.26 -4.86
N GLN A 62 -8.45 20.87 -5.99
CA GLN A 62 -7.67 21.97 -6.57
C GLN A 62 -7.92 23.25 -5.76
N LEU A 63 -6.86 23.92 -5.33
CA LEU A 63 -6.93 25.17 -4.57
C LEU A 63 -6.96 26.36 -5.53
N GLY A 64 -7.90 27.27 -5.34
CA GLY A 64 -8.06 28.48 -6.18
C GLY A 64 -8.58 28.22 -7.61
N GLY A 65 -9.03 27.00 -7.92
CA GLY A 65 -9.77 26.68 -9.14
C GLY A 65 -11.28 26.95 -8.98
N PRO A 66 -12.10 26.79 -10.04
CA PRO A 66 -13.56 26.81 -9.92
C PRO A 66 -14.02 25.80 -8.86
N GLU A 67 -15.03 26.17 -8.07
CA GLU A 67 -15.55 25.32 -6.99
C GLU A 67 -15.94 23.93 -7.50
N GLY A 68 -15.30 22.89 -6.97
CA GLY A 68 -15.59 21.51 -7.30
C GLY A 68 -14.45 20.57 -6.94
N MET A 69 -14.73 19.52 -6.18
CA MET A 69 -13.80 18.41 -6.01
C MET A 69 -13.62 17.68 -7.35
N VAL A 70 -12.38 17.35 -7.69
CA VAL A 70 -12.13 16.21 -8.59
C VAL A 70 -12.04 15.00 -7.68
N VAL A 71 -13.14 14.24 -7.59
CA VAL A 71 -13.12 12.96 -6.88
C VAL A 71 -12.08 12.09 -7.59
N GLY A 72 -11.13 11.52 -6.83
CA GLY A 72 -10.17 10.57 -7.37
C GLY A 72 -10.87 9.37 -8.02
N PRO A 73 -10.15 8.50 -8.73
CA PRO A 73 -10.71 7.45 -9.57
C PRO A 73 -11.45 6.30 -8.82
N SER A 74 -11.91 6.50 -7.58
CA SER A 74 -12.82 5.54 -6.94
C SER A 74 -14.16 5.58 -7.68
N GLY A 75 -14.39 4.59 -8.54
CA GLY A 75 -15.55 4.49 -9.46
C GLY A 75 -16.94 4.45 -8.82
N GLU A 76 -17.04 4.48 -7.49
CA GLU A 76 -18.32 4.63 -6.82
C GLU A 76 -18.76 6.09 -6.79
N ALA A 77 -20.02 6.32 -7.21
CA ALA A 77 -20.68 7.61 -7.13
C ALA A 77 -20.82 8.03 -5.65
N LYS A 78 -19.82 8.74 -5.13
CA LYS A 78 -19.89 9.33 -3.79
C LYS A 78 -20.97 10.42 -3.78
N PRO A 79 -21.80 10.50 -2.72
CA PRO A 79 -22.77 11.58 -2.60
C PRO A 79 -22.05 12.92 -2.55
N LYS A 80 -22.73 13.99 -2.97
CA LYS A 80 -22.12 15.32 -2.89
C LYS A 80 -22.06 15.74 -1.43
N PHE A 81 -21.06 16.56 -1.10
CA PHE A 81 -20.92 17.11 0.25
C PHE A 81 -22.20 17.77 0.76
N SER A 82 -22.90 18.53 -0.09
CA SER A 82 -24.18 19.19 0.23
C SER A 82 -25.34 18.24 0.49
N ASP A 83 -25.24 16.97 0.06
CA ASP A 83 -26.28 15.97 0.29
C ASP A 83 -26.15 15.37 1.70
N VAL A 84 -24.94 15.42 2.27
CA VAL A 84 -24.60 14.86 3.59
C VAL A 84 -24.57 15.96 4.66
N VAL A 85 -23.95 17.10 4.37
CA VAL A 85 -23.77 18.21 5.31
C VAL A 85 -24.82 19.29 5.08
N LYS A 86 -25.57 19.59 6.14
CA LYS A 86 -26.65 20.59 6.18
C LYS A 86 -26.25 21.87 6.90
N LYS A 87 -25.27 21.81 7.80
CA LYS A 87 -24.81 22.95 8.59
C LYS A 87 -23.28 22.94 8.72
N GLU A 88 -22.68 24.08 8.42
CA GLU A 88 -21.22 24.27 8.38
C GLU A 88 -20.78 25.36 9.38
N PRO A 89 -19.57 25.25 9.93
CA PRO A 89 -18.97 26.31 10.75
C PRO A 89 -18.52 27.48 9.88
N LYS A 90 -18.12 28.57 10.54
CA LYS A 90 -17.40 29.64 9.87
C LYS A 90 -15.92 29.24 9.73
N TYR A 91 -15.47 29.07 8.49
CA TYR A 91 -14.09 28.71 8.18
C TYR A 91 -13.14 29.90 8.22
N VAL A 92 -11.87 29.61 8.48
CA VAL A 92 -10.75 30.56 8.40
C VAL A 92 -10.26 30.67 6.95
N ALA A 93 -10.16 29.54 6.25
CA ALA A 93 -9.80 29.48 4.84
C ALA A 93 -10.96 30.00 3.98
N GLU A 94 -10.63 30.77 2.94
CA GLU A 94 -11.58 31.21 1.92
C GLU A 94 -12.17 30.00 1.16
N THR A 95 -11.33 29.01 0.88
CA THR A 95 -11.70 27.75 0.23
C THR A 95 -11.33 26.58 1.13
N PRO A 96 -12.17 26.18 2.11
CA PRO A 96 -11.90 25.01 2.93
C PRO A 96 -11.92 23.76 2.05
N PHE A 97 -11.21 22.71 2.49
CA PHE A 97 -11.28 21.41 1.82
C PHE A 97 -12.56 20.72 2.24
N ARG A 98 -13.45 20.32 1.34
CA ARG A 98 -14.67 19.57 1.70
C ARG A 98 -14.64 18.16 1.13
N GLY A 99 -15.13 17.17 1.88
CA GLY A 99 -15.25 15.81 1.38
C GLY A 99 -16.25 14.95 2.13
N VAL A 100 -16.52 13.76 1.59
CA VAL A 100 -17.41 12.77 2.18
C VAL A 100 -16.67 11.43 2.27
N ALA A 101 -16.47 10.93 3.49
CA ALA A 101 -15.89 9.62 3.73
C ALA A 101 -16.98 8.54 3.79
N ALA A 102 -16.73 7.36 3.22
CA ALA A 102 -17.59 6.20 3.40
C ALA A 102 -17.07 5.40 4.60
N LEU A 103 -17.88 5.25 5.66
CA LEU A 103 -17.50 4.46 6.83
C LEU A 103 -18.65 3.51 7.21
N GLY A 104 -18.37 2.21 7.26
CA GLY A 104 -19.38 1.16 7.38
C GLY A 104 -20.33 1.19 6.18
N SER A 105 -21.61 1.37 6.44
CA SER A 105 -22.68 1.53 5.45
C SER A 105 -23.14 3.00 5.35
N GLN A 106 -22.39 3.95 5.93
CA GLN A 106 -22.78 5.36 6.09
C GLN A 106 -21.79 6.33 5.42
N HIS A 107 -22.20 7.59 5.27
CA HIS A 107 -21.43 8.64 4.60
C HIS A 107 -21.26 9.84 5.52
N TYR A 108 -20.01 10.19 5.82
CA TYR A 108 -19.64 11.19 6.81
C TYR A 108 -19.06 12.42 6.14
N GLY A 109 -19.67 13.57 6.39
CA GLY A 109 -19.16 14.85 5.92
C GLY A 109 -17.92 15.29 6.70
N PHE A 110 -16.95 15.88 6.01
CA PHE A 110 -15.82 16.54 6.66
C PHE A 110 -15.38 17.80 5.93
N ALA A 111 -14.83 18.74 6.70
CA ALA A 111 -14.17 19.92 6.16
C ALA A 111 -12.81 20.15 6.82
N LEU A 112 -11.77 20.40 6.03
CA LEU A 112 -10.47 20.87 6.52
C LEU A 112 -10.35 22.37 6.36
N ASP A 113 -9.79 23.00 7.39
CA ASP A 113 -9.68 24.44 7.48
C ASP A 113 -8.25 24.86 7.87
N ALA A 114 -7.93 26.12 7.57
CA ALA A 114 -6.63 26.70 7.88
C ALA A 114 -6.43 26.83 9.40
N ALA A 115 -5.16 26.82 9.81
CA ALA A 115 -4.80 27.15 11.20
C ALA A 115 -5.31 28.55 11.59
N LEU A 116 -5.73 28.70 12.85
CA LEU A 116 -6.01 30.03 13.41
C LEU A 116 -4.73 30.89 13.40
N PRO A 117 -4.82 32.18 13.05
CA PRO A 117 -3.68 33.09 13.13
C PRO A 117 -3.17 33.15 14.57
N GLU A 118 -1.84 33.20 14.78
CA GLU A 118 -1.22 33.13 16.12
C GLU A 118 -1.82 34.13 17.13
N LYS A 119 -2.21 35.33 16.67
CA LYS A 119 -2.86 36.36 17.50
C LYS A 119 -4.20 35.94 18.11
N ALA A 120 -4.89 34.96 17.52
CA ALA A 120 -6.14 34.42 18.04
C ALA A 120 -5.94 33.32 19.08
N LYS A 121 -4.71 32.82 19.27
CA LYS A 121 -4.38 31.79 20.27
C LYS A 121 -3.98 32.37 21.63
N GLU A 122 -3.71 33.68 21.70
CA GLU A 122 -3.25 34.37 22.91
C GLU A 122 -4.37 34.99 23.76
N GLU A 123 -5.65 34.77 23.45
CA GLU A 123 -6.75 35.16 24.33
C GLU A 123 -7.25 33.96 25.17
N PRO A 124 -6.70 33.70 26.37
CA PRO A 124 -7.46 33.07 27.43
C PRO A 124 -8.20 34.15 28.23
N ALA A 125 -9.43 33.84 28.59
CA ALA A 125 -10.28 34.60 29.50
C ALA A 125 -9.52 35.20 30.70
N LYS A 126 -9.40 36.53 30.75
CA LYS A 126 -9.18 37.31 31.99
C LYS A 126 -9.89 38.66 31.91
N GLU A 127 -11.15 38.67 32.32
CA GLU A 127 -11.65 39.79 33.11
C GLU A 127 -10.93 39.78 34.46
N SER A 128 -10.01 40.72 34.66
CA SER A 128 -9.81 41.41 35.95
C SER A 128 -8.71 42.46 35.83
N GLY A 129 -9.14 43.73 35.85
CA GLY A 129 -8.62 44.79 36.73
C GLY A 129 -7.13 45.15 36.75
N GLN A 130 -6.92 46.47 36.56
CA GLN A 130 -5.76 47.28 36.97
C GLN A 130 -4.47 47.15 36.15
N GLU A 131 -3.63 48.17 36.01
CA GLU A 131 -3.70 49.63 36.11
C GLU A 131 -2.36 50.13 35.51
N LYS A 132 -2.36 51.35 35.00
CA LYS A 132 -1.27 52.04 34.28
C LYS A 132 0.11 51.93 34.94
N THR A 133 1.15 51.92 34.11
CA THR A 133 2.28 52.85 34.26
C THR A 133 2.94 53.19 32.91
N LYS A 134 3.30 54.46 32.79
CA LYS A 134 3.96 55.18 31.69
C LYS A 134 5.48 55.18 31.93
N ALA A 135 6.30 55.11 30.88
CA ALA A 135 7.53 55.89 30.64
C ALA A 135 8.19 55.35 29.35
N GLU A 136 8.27 56.16 28.28
CA GLU A 136 9.49 56.86 27.79
C GLU A 136 10.50 55.94 27.09
N GLU A 137 11.26 56.30 26.07
CA GLU A 137 11.24 57.29 24.97
C GLU A 137 12.52 56.96 24.16
N LYS A 138 12.54 57.32 22.87
CA LYS A 138 13.71 57.55 21.99
C LYS A 138 14.38 56.38 21.26
N GLY A 139 14.61 56.64 19.97
CA GLY A 139 15.66 56.01 19.19
C GLY A 139 15.42 55.99 17.68
N ALA A 140 15.37 57.15 17.02
CA ALA A 140 15.35 57.27 15.57
C ALA A 140 16.78 57.15 15.00
N GLU A 141 16.98 56.39 13.91
CA GLU A 141 18.10 56.63 12.99
C GLU A 141 17.72 56.30 11.55
N LYS A 142 17.71 57.36 10.72
CA LYS A 142 17.60 57.35 9.25
C LYS A 142 18.92 56.86 8.65
N LYS A 143 18.84 56.05 7.59
CA LYS A 143 19.89 56.00 6.57
C LYS A 143 19.30 56.25 5.19
N GLU A 144 19.62 57.42 4.65
CA GLU A 144 19.50 57.80 3.26
C GLU A 144 20.57 57.07 2.43
N ALA A 145 20.20 56.57 1.25
CA ALA A 145 21.14 56.13 0.23
C ALA A 145 20.65 56.56 -1.15
N VAL A 146 21.08 57.77 -1.52
CA VAL A 146 21.62 58.23 -2.81
C VAL A 146 21.10 57.55 -4.08
N GLU A 147 20.22 58.28 -4.79
CA GLU A 147 19.99 58.17 -6.23
C GLU A 147 21.28 58.47 -7.02
N LYS A 148 21.62 57.58 -7.97
CA LYS A 148 22.44 57.92 -9.14
C LYS A 148 21.54 57.89 -10.38
N LYS A 149 21.39 59.06 -11.01
CA LYS A 149 20.89 59.22 -12.37
C LYS A 149 21.99 58.78 -13.34
N GLU A 150 21.67 57.84 -14.22
CA GLU A 150 22.40 57.62 -15.47
C GLU A 150 21.51 57.99 -16.66
N GLU A 151 22.14 58.69 -17.59
CA GLU A 151 21.55 59.33 -18.77
C GLU A 151 21.20 58.31 -19.86
N GLY A 152 20.07 58.53 -20.51
CA GLY A 152 19.51 57.65 -21.52
C GLY A 152 20.22 57.73 -22.87
N GLY A 153 20.69 56.57 -23.35
CA GLY A 153 21.04 56.34 -24.74
C GLY A 153 19.86 55.79 -25.56
N VAL A 154 19.68 56.32 -26.77
CA VAL A 154 18.62 56.04 -27.75
C VAL A 154 18.57 54.58 -28.23
N LEU A 155 19.55 53.75 -27.87
CA LEU A 155 19.58 52.31 -28.14
C LEU A 155 18.81 51.45 -27.12
N SER A 156 18.27 52.03 -26.04
CA SER A 156 17.45 51.31 -25.04
C SER A 156 15.96 51.21 -25.40
N VAL A 157 15.52 51.88 -26.47
CA VAL A 157 14.11 51.91 -26.91
C VAL A 157 13.77 50.73 -27.84
N LEU A 158 14.77 50.14 -28.52
CA LEU A 158 14.54 49.04 -29.48
C LEU A 158 14.68 47.63 -28.87
N SER A 159 15.30 47.46 -27.70
CA SER A 159 15.36 46.17 -26.99
C SER A 159 14.12 45.87 -26.13
N LYS A 160 13.22 46.85 -25.95
CA LYS A 160 11.94 46.68 -25.23
C LYS A 160 10.78 46.22 -26.10
N ALA A 161 10.92 46.19 -27.43
CA ALA A 161 9.84 45.83 -28.34
C ALA A 161 9.73 44.33 -28.65
N PHE A 162 10.74 43.51 -28.28
CA PHE A 162 10.78 42.07 -28.58
C PHE A 162 11.23 41.16 -27.43
N ALA A 163 11.34 41.69 -26.21
CA ALA A 163 11.47 40.84 -25.03
C ALA A 163 10.06 40.41 -24.58
N PRO A 164 9.74 39.11 -24.47
CA PRO A 164 8.52 38.71 -23.77
C PRO A 164 8.58 39.33 -22.38
N SER A 165 7.55 40.09 -22.03
CA SER A 165 7.45 40.68 -20.70
C SER A 165 7.57 39.55 -19.68
N ALA A 166 8.70 39.49 -18.97
CA ALA A 166 8.82 38.61 -17.82
C ALA A 166 7.65 38.93 -16.89
N PRO A 167 6.81 37.94 -16.52
CA PRO A 167 5.66 38.20 -15.66
C PRO A 167 6.17 38.83 -14.36
N LYS A 168 5.78 40.09 -14.16
CA LYS A 168 6.12 40.88 -12.97
C LYS A 168 5.30 40.36 -11.79
N ALA A 169 6.04 39.99 -10.75
CA ALA A 169 5.59 39.66 -9.40
C ALA A 169 4.69 38.42 -9.27
N GLU A 170 5.32 37.25 -9.11
CA GLU A 170 4.69 36.09 -8.48
C GLU A 170 4.12 36.50 -7.12
N LEU A 171 2.80 36.40 -6.96
CA LEU A 171 2.14 36.42 -5.67
C LEU A 171 2.71 35.28 -4.81
N LYS A 172 3.62 35.63 -3.89
CA LYS A 172 4.08 34.79 -2.77
C LYS A 172 2.93 34.59 -1.77
N ALA A 173 1.80 34.06 -2.21
CA ALA A 173 0.80 33.57 -1.29
C ALA A 173 1.26 32.19 -0.84
N ASP A 174 1.56 32.05 0.45
CA ASP A 174 1.99 30.80 1.06
C ASP A 174 0.94 29.70 0.80
N VAL A 175 1.41 28.46 0.68
CA VAL A 175 0.51 27.31 0.59
C VAL A 175 -0.38 27.23 1.84
N VAL A 176 -1.68 26.96 1.66
CA VAL A 176 -2.60 26.79 2.79
C VAL A 176 -2.13 25.59 3.63
N SER A 177 -2.09 25.77 4.95
CA SER A 177 -1.83 24.71 5.91
C SER A 177 -3.14 24.34 6.60
N PHE A 178 -3.72 23.22 6.19
CA PHE A 178 -4.96 22.69 6.74
C PHE A 178 -4.71 21.98 8.07
N ALA A 179 -4.77 22.75 9.16
CA ALA A 179 -4.45 22.25 10.50
C ALA A 179 -5.70 21.93 11.35
N ARG A 180 -6.90 22.15 10.81
CA ARG A 180 -8.18 21.96 11.52
C ARG A 180 -9.07 21.03 10.72
N LEU A 181 -9.73 20.10 11.39
CA LEU A 181 -10.66 19.14 10.81
C LEU A 181 -11.99 19.25 11.55
N TYR A 182 -13.04 19.56 10.81
CA TYR A 182 -14.43 19.39 11.22
C TYR A 182 -14.93 18.10 10.60
N PHE A 183 -15.48 17.21 11.41
CA PHE A 183 -15.93 15.89 10.97
C PHE A 183 -17.27 15.61 11.65
N ASP A 184 -18.26 15.14 10.89
CA ASP A 184 -19.60 14.80 11.37
C ASP A 184 -19.57 13.48 12.17
N LEU A 185 -18.97 13.48 13.36
CA LEU A 185 -18.69 12.25 14.13
C LEU A 185 -19.98 11.51 14.53
N ASN A 186 -21.09 12.22 14.63
CA ASN A 186 -22.37 11.69 15.05
C ASN A 186 -23.35 11.41 13.86
N HIS A 187 -22.91 11.65 12.62
CA HIS A 187 -23.64 11.37 11.37
C HIS A 187 -25.01 12.10 11.29
N ASN A 188 -25.08 13.35 11.73
CA ASN A 188 -26.30 14.17 11.66
C ASN A 188 -26.26 15.25 10.56
N GLY A 189 -25.11 15.44 9.91
CA GLY A 189 -24.87 16.45 8.88
C GLY A 189 -24.61 17.87 9.40
N ASP A 190 -24.32 18.04 10.69
CA ASP A 190 -23.91 19.30 11.31
C ASP A 190 -22.41 19.22 11.63
N LEU A 191 -21.62 20.15 11.09
CA LEU A 191 -20.18 20.24 11.36
C LEU A 191 -19.85 21.24 12.48
N THR A 192 -20.86 21.72 13.22
CA THR A 192 -20.72 22.76 14.24
C THR A 192 -20.95 22.30 15.67
N ASP A 193 -21.49 21.10 15.86
CA ASP A 193 -21.82 20.51 17.15
C ASP A 193 -20.74 19.56 17.67
N ASP A 194 -19.92 18.97 16.79
CA ASP A 194 -18.72 18.23 17.16
C ASP A 194 -17.50 19.16 17.37
N GLU A 195 -16.61 18.78 18.29
CA GLU A 195 -15.38 19.55 18.56
C GLU A 195 -14.43 19.54 17.34
N VAL A 196 -13.84 20.69 17.05
CA VAL A 196 -12.82 20.79 16.01
C VAL A 196 -11.58 19.98 16.37
N ILE A 197 -11.13 19.14 15.45
CA ILE A 197 -9.95 18.29 15.65
C ILE A 197 -8.75 19.04 15.09
N GLU A 198 -7.79 19.38 15.95
CA GLU A 198 -6.57 20.07 15.57
C GLU A 198 -5.47 19.07 15.17
N ALA A 199 -4.64 19.44 14.19
CA ALA A 199 -3.52 18.63 13.75
C ALA A 199 -2.46 18.52 14.87
N THR A 200 -2.00 17.30 15.14
CA THR A 200 -0.90 17.05 16.10
C THR A 200 0.44 17.57 15.59
N SER A 201 0.60 17.63 14.26
CA SER A 201 1.74 18.27 13.63
C SER A 201 1.32 18.94 12.34
N SER A 202 1.89 20.12 12.08
CA SER A 202 1.81 20.80 10.81
C SER A 202 3.19 21.32 10.43
N ARG A 203 3.68 20.97 9.23
CA ARG A 203 5.00 21.34 8.74
C ARG A 203 4.90 21.92 7.34
N ALA A 204 5.50 23.10 7.15
CA ALA A 204 5.73 23.69 5.83
C ALA A 204 7.16 23.37 5.37
N TYR A 205 7.31 22.78 4.19
CA TYR A 205 8.62 22.26 3.75
C TYR A 205 9.38 23.18 2.78
N SER A 206 8.76 24.25 2.28
CA SER A 206 9.38 25.16 1.30
C SER A 206 8.51 26.38 0.94
N GLY A 207 7.51 26.74 1.76
CA GLY A 207 6.45 27.71 1.39
C GLY A 207 5.48 27.23 0.29
N THR A 208 5.89 26.24 -0.50
CA THR A 208 5.12 25.60 -1.58
C THR A 208 4.47 24.29 -1.18
N ARG A 209 4.89 23.69 -0.06
CA ARG A 209 4.34 22.42 0.44
C ARG A 209 4.03 22.51 1.92
N SER A 210 2.87 22.00 2.31
CA SER A 210 2.49 21.80 3.71
C SER A 210 2.02 20.37 3.93
N GLN A 211 2.24 19.86 5.14
CA GLN A 211 1.72 18.58 5.57
C GLN A 211 1.15 18.74 6.98
N SER A 212 -0.05 18.21 7.18
CA SER A 212 -0.71 18.17 8.49
C SER A 212 -1.12 16.74 8.81
N VAL A 213 -0.90 16.34 10.06
CA VAL A 213 -1.25 15.01 10.58
C VAL A 213 -2.19 15.19 11.76
N PHE A 214 -3.34 14.52 11.72
CA PHE A 214 -4.36 14.58 12.75
C PHE A 214 -4.19 13.43 13.76
N PRO A 215 -4.67 13.58 15.00
CA PRO A 215 -4.68 12.48 15.96
C PRO A 215 -5.55 11.32 15.47
N THR A 216 -5.48 10.18 16.16
CA THR A 216 -6.46 9.11 15.98
C THR A 216 -7.83 9.58 16.47
N VAL A 217 -8.82 9.49 15.61
CA VAL A 217 -10.21 9.88 15.88
C VAL A 217 -11.03 8.62 16.05
N GLY A 218 -11.76 8.53 17.16
CA GLY A 218 -12.70 7.43 17.42
C GLY A 218 -14.12 7.87 17.13
N LEU A 219 -14.95 6.97 16.60
CA LEU A 219 -16.37 7.18 16.39
C LEU A 219 -17.12 5.84 16.39
N THR A 220 -18.44 5.89 16.53
CA THR A 220 -19.30 4.73 16.33
C THR A 220 -19.85 4.77 14.92
N ILE A 221 -19.65 3.69 14.16
CA ILE A 221 -20.16 3.54 12.80
C ILE A 221 -21.17 2.40 12.73
N GLU A 222 -21.96 2.37 11.67
CA GLU A 222 -22.92 1.30 11.39
C GLU A 222 -22.49 0.52 10.15
N ALA A 223 -22.34 -0.80 10.26
CA ALA A 223 -22.12 -1.70 9.14
C ALA A 223 -23.26 -2.73 9.10
N ASP A 224 -24.08 -2.67 8.04
CA ASP A 224 -25.26 -3.52 7.80
C ASP A 224 -26.20 -3.63 9.02
N GLY A 225 -26.54 -2.48 9.63
CA GLY A 225 -27.43 -2.41 10.78
C GLY A 225 -26.76 -2.66 12.14
N LYS A 226 -25.48 -3.04 12.16
CA LYS A 226 -24.72 -3.26 13.39
C LYS A 226 -23.83 -2.07 13.72
N LYS A 227 -23.99 -1.52 14.92
CA LYS A 227 -23.12 -0.46 15.43
C LYS A 227 -21.82 -1.04 15.97
N MET A 228 -20.71 -0.38 15.71
CA MET A 228 -19.41 -0.72 16.29
C MET A 228 -18.54 0.51 16.48
N ASP A 229 -17.64 0.43 17.46
CA ASP A 229 -16.57 1.40 17.62
C ASP A 229 -15.52 1.21 16.53
N TYR A 230 -15.07 2.32 15.98
CA TYR A 230 -14.05 2.36 14.94
C TYR A 230 -13.11 3.54 15.18
N ALA A 231 -11.95 3.52 14.54
CA ALA A 231 -11.01 4.62 14.61
C ALA A 231 -10.28 4.82 13.29
N PHE A 232 -10.01 6.08 12.96
CA PHE A 232 -9.28 6.46 11.77
C PHE A 232 -8.24 7.55 12.08
N ARG A 233 -7.37 7.80 11.10
CA ARG A 233 -6.42 8.91 11.08
C ARG A 233 -6.57 9.69 9.79
N PHE A 234 -6.32 10.98 9.89
CA PHE A 234 -6.33 11.88 8.75
C PHE A 234 -4.94 12.44 8.49
N ARG A 235 -4.56 12.49 7.20
CA ARG A 235 -3.34 13.18 6.75
C ARG A 235 -3.66 14.07 5.57
N VAL A 236 -3.10 15.27 5.58
CA VAL A 236 -3.32 16.25 4.53
C VAL A 236 -1.99 16.72 3.99
N TYR A 237 -1.88 16.76 2.67
CA TYR A 237 -0.77 17.35 1.95
C TYR A 237 -1.29 18.46 1.06
N SER A 238 -0.71 19.64 1.16
CA SER A 238 -0.98 20.73 0.22
C SER A 238 0.26 21.05 -0.56
N ASN A 239 0.09 21.35 -1.84
CA ASN A 239 1.17 21.68 -2.73
C ASN A 239 0.76 22.86 -3.62
N ARG A 240 1.71 23.73 -3.90
CA ARG A 240 1.57 24.89 -4.77
C ARG A 240 2.80 24.99 -5.67
N SER A 241 2.61 24.76 -6.96
CA SER A 241 3.54 25.14 -8.01
C SER A 241 3.08 26.44 -8.69
N SER A 242 3.86 26.95 -9.63
CA SER A 242 3.54 28.17 -10.39
C SER A 242 2.23 28.09 -11.19
N ASN A 243 1.78 26.87 -11.51
CA ASN A 243 0.64 26.60 -12.37
C ASN A 243 -0.46 25.75 -11.73
N LEU A 244 -0.23 25.17 -10.54
CA LEU A 244 -1.20 24.30 -9.88
C LEU A 244 -1.06 24.41 -8.37
N ALA A 245 -2.17 24.66 -7.69
CA ALA A 245 -2.28 24.49 -6.25
C ALA A 245 -3.33 23.41 -5.97
N TYR A 246 -3.02 22.47 -5.08
CA TYR A 246 -3.93 21.39 -4.73
C TYR A 246 -3.68 20.93 -3.29
N ALA A 247 -4.68 20.25 -2.74
CA ALA A 247 -4.58 19.51 -1.51
C ALA A 247 -5.06 18.07 -1.71
N ASN A 248 -4.41 17.16 -1.00
CA ASN A 248 -4.75 15.75 -0.90
C ASN A 248 -5.04 15.43 0.55
N ALA A 249 -6.16 14.77 0.77
CA ALA A 249 -6.56 14.25 2.06
C ALA A 249 -6.59 12.72 2.00
N MET A 250 -6.09 12.08 3.04
CA MET A 250 -6.05 10.62 3.19
C MET A 250 -6.68 10.26 4.53
N LEU A 251 -7.74 9.46 4.49
CA LEU A 251 -8.30 8.80 5.65
C LEU A 251 -7.79 7.36 5.66
N ASN A 252 -7.06 7.00 6.72
CA ASN A 252 -6.55 5.66 6.95
C ASN A 252 -7.25 5.05 8.16
N SER A 253 -7.56 3.75 8.09
CA SER A 253 -7.94 3.00 9.28
C SER A 253 -6.87 3.14 10.35
N ALA A 254 -7.31 3.31 11.59
CA ALA A 254 -6.49 3.27 12.79
C ALA A 254 -7.09 2.28 13.79
N ALA A 255 -7.72 1.23 13.27
CA ALA A 255 -8.26 0.13 14.03
C ALA A 255 -8.05 -1.21 13.29
N TYR A 256 -7.92 -2.28 14.04
CA TYR A 256 -7.84 -3.64 13.50
C TYR A 256 -8.55 -4.61 14.46
N ARG A 257 -8.86 -5.80 13.97
CA ARG A 257 -9.45 -6.89 14.73
C ARG A 257 -8.38 -7.93 15.07
N GLU A 258 -8.38 -8.42 16.29
CA GLU A 258 -7.44 -9.46 16.73
C GLU A 258 -8.13 -10.48 17.62
N GLY A 259 -7.76 -11.74 17.43
CA GLY A 259 -8.26 -12.84 18.25
C GLY A 259 -7.56 -14.14 17.90
N GLU A 260 -8.20 -15.24 18.27
CA GLU A 260 -7.66 -16.58 18.04
C GLU A 260 -8.76 -17.52 17.52
N ILE A 261 -8.36 -18.46 16.68
CA ILE A 261 -9.21 -19.55 16.21
C ILE A 261 -8.48 -20.87 16.45
N THR A 262 -9.22 -21.97 16.60
CA THR A 262 -8.61 -23.30 16.64
C THR A 262 -8.79 -23.95 15.28
N LEU A 263 -7.71 -24.16 14.54
CA LEU A 263 -7.74 -24.90 13.28
C LEU A 263 -7.00 -26.21 13.45
N GLU A 264 -7.66 -27.34 13.16
CA GLU A 264 -7.05 -28.67 13.26
C GLU A 264 -6.46 -28.96 14.66
N GLY A 265 -7.13 -28.48 15.70
CA GLY A 265 -6.66 -28.60 17.08
C GLY A 265 -5.46 -27.69 17.43
N LYS A 266 -5.01 -26.83 16.51
CA LYS A 266 -3.97 -25.82 16.76
C LYS A 266 -4.61 -24.45 16.94
N LYS A 267 -4.27 -23.78 18.03
CA LYS A 267 -4.64 -22.39 18.23
C LYS A 267 -3.82 -21.50 17.29
N ARG A 268 -4.49 -20.65 16.53
CA ARG A 268 -3.92 -19.75 15.53
C ARG A 268 -4.29 -18.31 15.90
N ARG A 269 -3.32 -17.40 15.91
CA ARG A 269 -3.55 -15.96 16.10
C ARG A 269 -4.06 -15.36 14.78
N ILE A 270 -5.10 -14.55 14.87
CA ILE A 270 -5.72 -13.89 13.73
C ILE A 270 -5.63 -12.38 13.90
N VAL A 271 -5.19 -11.70 12.84
CA VAL A 271 -5.23 -10.23 12.74
C VAL A 271 -5.97 -9.87 11.46
N LEU A 272 -7.04 -9.11 11.56
CA LEU A 272 -7.87 -8.69 10.43
C LEU A 272 -7.85 -7.17 10.34
N ILE A 273 -7.47 -6.66 9.17
CA ILE A 273 -7.22 -5.25 8.92
C ILE A 273 -8.22 -4.76 7.88
N ASP A 274 -8.97 -3.73 8.25
CA ASP A 274 -9.68 -2.88 7.30
C ASP A 274 -8.63 -2.16 6.46
N PHE A 275 -8.34 -2.73 5.30
CA PHE A 275 -7.20 -2.31 4.50
C PHE A 275 -7.59 -1.25 3.50
N ASN A 276 -8.86 -1.13 3.12
CA ASN A 276 -9.35 -0.05 2.25
C ASN A 276 -9.83 1.18 3.04
N SER A 277 -9.77 1.12 4.37
CA SER A 277 -10.10 2.17 5.33
C SER A 277 -11.55 2.66 5.25
N ASN A 278 -12.49 1.77 4.93
CA ASN A 278 -13.91 2.12 4.81
C ASN A 278 -14.76 1.73 6.02
N GLY A 279 -14.15 1.30 7.12
CA GLY A 279 -14.86 0.92 8.34
C GLY A 279 -15.57 -0.43 8.24
N ARG A 280 -15.31 -1.26 7.23
CA ARG A 280 -15.76 -2.66 7.16
C ARG A 280 -14.54 -3.58 7.23
N PHE A 281 -14.80 -4.87 7.46
CA PHE A 281 -13.75 -5.89 7.56
C PHE A 281 -14.03 -7.13 6.68
N ASP A 282 -15.04 -7.05 5.83
CA ASP A 282 -15.52 -8.10 4.94
C ASP A 282 -15.31 -7.79 3.44
N ASP A 283 -14.59 -6.72 3.10
CA ASP A 283 -14.41 -6.33 1.71
C ASP A 283 -13.51 -7.29 0.97
N VAL A 284 -14.06 -7.91 -0.07
CA VAL A 284 -13.33 -8.82 -0.93
C VAL A 284 -12.40 -8.06 -1.88
N GLY A 285 -11.14 -8.49 -1.94
CA GLY A 285 -10.18 -8.04 -2.93
C GLY A 285 -10.53 -8.49 -4.35
N GLY A 286 -10.04 -7.78 -5.37
CA GLY A 286 -10.42 -8.08 -6.75
C GLY A 286 -9.62 -7.33 -7.80
N VAL A 287 -10.21 -7.24 -8.99
CA VAL A 287 -9.77 -6.35 -10.06
C VAL A 287 -10.84 -5.27 -10.24
N ASN A 288 -10.41 -4.03 -10.42
CA ASN A 288 -11.27 -2.93 -10.82
C ASN A 288 -11.24 -2.80 -12.35
N ASP A 289 -12.26 -3.34 -13.01
CA ASP A 289 -12.38 -3.32 -14.47
C ASP A 289 -12.74 -1.94 -15.04
N GLU A 290 -13.09 -0.96 -14.20
CA GLU A 290 -13.37 0.40 -14.63
C GLU A 290 -12.10 1.23 -14.84
N ILE A 291 -10.99 0.81 -14.21
CA ILE A 291 -9.70 1.50 -14.31
C ILE A 291 -8.79 0.75 -15.27
N GLU A 292 -8.54 1.36 -16.42
CA GLU A 292 -7.56 0.88 -17.39
C GLU A 292 -6.23 1.62 -17.19
N LEU A 293 -5.18 0.87 -16.87
CA LEU A 293 -3.83 1.41 -16.81
C LEU A 293 -3.26 1.58 -18.21
N SER A 294 -2.35 2.54 -18.39
CA SER A 294 -1.77 2.85 -19.70
C SER A 294 -0.96 1.69 -20.30
N ASP A 295 -0.48 0.76 -19.47
CA ASP A 295 0.23 -0.45 -19.88
C ASP A 295 -0.71 -1.66 -20.10
N GLY A 296 -2.02 -1.46 -19.96
CA GLY A 296 -3.05 -2.49 -20.07
C GLY A 296 -3.12 -3.47 -18.89
N THR A 297 -2.31 -3.27 -17.84
CA THR A 297 -2.32 -4.14 -16.67
C THR A 297 -3.60 -4.00 -15.86
N VAL A 298 -3.99 -5.08 -15.18
CA VAL A 298 -5.16 -5.07 -14.30
C VAL A 298 -4.92 -4.13 -13.12
N TYR A 299 -5.93 -3.32 -12.79
CA TYR A 299 -5.91 -2.49 -11.59
C TYR A 299 -6.47 -3.28 -10.41
N PRO A 300 -5.69 -3.58 -9.36
CA PRO A 300 -6.20 -4.31 -8.20
C PRO A 300 -7.24 -3.48 -7.44
N LYS A 301 -8.41 -4.05 -7.19
CA LYS A 301 -9.38 -3.55 -6.22
C LYS A 301 -8.90 -3.97 -4.83
N MET A 302 -8.57 -2.99 -3.99
CA MET A 302 -8.18 -3.24 -2.61
C MET A 302 -9.40 -3.62 -1.79
N GLY A 303 -9.36 -4.81 -1.20
CA GLY A 303 -10.25 -5.23 -0.10
C GLY A 303 -9.44 -5.36 1.19
N ASP A 304 -10.00 -6.07 2.15
CA ASP A 304 -9.43 -6.26 3.47
C ASP A 304 -8.32 -7.31 3.51
N ARG A 305 -7.56 -7.32 4.61
CA ARG A 305 -6.42 -8.23 4.79
C ARG A 305 -6.60 -9.07 6.04
N LEU A 306 -6.44 -10.37 5.86
CA LEU A 306 -6.40 -11.35 6.92
C LEU A 306 -4.97 -11.81 7.12
N TYR A 307 -4.52 -11.86 8.36
CA TYR A 307 -3.23 -12.43 8.74
C TYR A 307 -3.43 -13.59 9.71
N ILE A 308 -2.70 -14.69 9.47
CA ILE A 308 -2.76 -15.91 10.30
C ILE A 308 -1.37 -16.23 10.82
N ASP A 309 -1.21 -16.21 12.14
CA ASP A 309 0.05 -16.33 12.86
C ASP A 309 1.15 -15.37 12.36
N PRO A 310 0.87 -14.06 12.19
CA PRO A 310 1.83 -13.17 11.55
C PRO A 310 3.17 -13.13 12.30
N GLN A 311 4.25 -13.49 11.59
CA GLN A 311 5.63 -13.51 12.12
C GLN A 311 6.36 -12.26 11.63
N MET A 312 6.26 -11.18 12.38
CA MET A 312 6.81 -9.90 11.92
C MET A 312 8.30 -9.80 12.21
N GLN A 313 9.09 -10.33 11.28
CA GLN A 313 10.55 -10.21 11.32
C GLN A 313 10.99 -8.89 10.67
N SER A 314 12.20 -8.40 11.02
CA SER A 314 12.81 -7.27 10.32
C SER A 314 12.98 -7.61 8.84
N GLY A 315 12.36 -6.83 7.95
CA GLY A 315 12.29 -7.15 6.52
C GLY A 315 11.03 -7.93 6.13
N TYR A 316 9.98 -7.92 6.96
CA TYR A 316 8.64 -8.37 6.61
C TYR A 316 8.26 -7.86 5.21
N GLY A 317 7.58 -8.72 4.43
CA GLY A 317 7.17 -8.43 3.07
C GLY A 317 6.41 -7.11 2.95
N ASN A 318 6.41 -6.55 1.74
CA ASN A 318 5.66 -5.33 1.46
C ASN A 318 4.17 -5.52 1.85
N PRO A 319 3.64 -4.84 2.89
CA PRO A 319 2.28 -5.08 3.37
C PRO A 319 1.21 -4.76 2.32
N TYR A 320 1.56 -3.97 1.30
CA TYR A 320 0.68 -3.64 0.18
C TYR A 320 0.62 -4.75 -0.88
N ASP A 321 1.58 -5.67 -0.87
CA ASP A 321 1.67 -6.77 -1.83
C ASP A 321 1.26 -8.10 -1.16
N PRO A 322 0.08 -8.68 -1.53
CA PRO A 322 -0.33 -9.98 -0.99
C PRO A 322 0.72 -11.06 -1.19
N THR A 323 1.46 -11.06 -2.30
CA THR A 323 2.41 -12.13 -2.59
C THR A 323 3.72 -11.98 -1.83
N SER A 324 3.83 -11.04 -0.89
CA SER A 324 5.07 -10.80 -0.16
C SER A 324 5.25 -11.68 1.08
N SER A 325 4.18 -12.24 1.65
CA SER A 325 4.25 -13.12 2.83
C SER A 325 3.28 -14.31 2.73
N LYS A 326 3.57 -15.40 3.46
CA LYS A 326 2.72 -16.61 3.52
C LYS A 326 1.63 -16.54 4.59
N ASP A 327 1.76 -15.58 5.50
CA ASP A 327 0.83 -15.35 6.60
C ASP A 327 -0.17 -14.22 6.27
N GLN A 328 -0.12 -13.65 5.06
CA GLN A 328 -0.96 -12.56 4.60
C GLN A 328 -1.92 -13.06 3.51
N PHE A 329 -3.20 -12.81 3.68
CA PHE A 329 -4.26 -13.19 2.75
C PHE A 329 -5.09 -11.96 2.37
N GLN A 330 -5.53 -11.89 1.12
CA GLN A 330 -6.66 -11.00 0.79
C GLN A 330 -7.94 -11.63 1.32
N VAL A 331 -8.82 -10.80 1.90
CA VAL A 331 -10.17 -11.24 2.20
C VAL A 331 -10.86 -11.59 0.87
N GLY A 332 -11.41 -12.79 0.84
CA GLY A 332 -12.02 -13.43 -0.31
C GLY A 332 -13.00 -14.49 0.17
N LYS A 333 -13.72 -15.14 -0.76
CA LYS A 333 -14.62 -16.26 -0.40
C LYS A 333 -13.86 -17.49 0.08
N LEU A 334 -12.61 -17.62 -0.39
CA LEU A 334 -11.75 -18.76 -0.17
C LEU A 334 -10.36 -18.27 0.23
N ILE A 335 -9.74 -18.98 1.17
CA ILE A 335 -8.31 -18.84 1.45
C ILE A 335 -7.63 -20.20 1.41
N ARG A 336 -6.38 -20.22 0.96
CA ARG A 336 -5.54 -21.41 1.07
C ARG A 336 -4.61 -21.23 2.27
N LEU A 337 -4.82 -22.03 3.31
CA LEU A 337 -3.96 -22.04 4.48
C LEU A 337 -3.28 -23.40 4.57
N ASP A 338 -1.95 -23.38 4.63
CA ASP A 338 -1.12 -24.58 4.46
C ASP A 338 -1.46 -25.26 3.11
N ASP A 339 -1.82 -26.54 3.12
CA ASP A 339 -2.21 -27.29 1.92
C ASP A 339 -3.74 -27.51 1.79
N ARG A 340 -4.54 -26.70 2.49
CA ARG A 340 -6.00 -26.83 2.52
C ARG A 340 -6.69 -25.54 2.12
N LEU A 341 -7.85 -25.72 1.49
CA LEU A 341 -8.74 -24.64 1.11
C LEU A 341 -9.83 -24.48 2.17
N TYR A 342 -10.11 -23.25 2.57
CA TYR A 342 -11.15 -22.91 3.52
C TYR A 342 -12.11 -21.90 2.92
N ASP A 343 -13.41 -22.11 3.14
CA ASP A 343 -14.43 -21.09 2.94
C ASP A 343 -14.30 -20.07 4.07
N LEU A 344 -14.09 -18.80 3.71
CA LEU A 344 -13.94 -17.69 4.63
C LEU A 344 -15.25 -16.90 4.70
N LYS A 345 -15.74 -16.70 5.93
CA LYS A 345 -16.88 -15.82 6.22
C LYS A 345 -16.46 -14.84 7.30
N ILE A 346 -16.68 -13.57 7.07
CA ILE A 346 -16.44 -12.50 8.03
C ILE A 346 -17.73 -11.68 8.10
N ASP A 347 -18.18 -11.32 9.29
CA ASP A 347 -19.26 -10.35 9.38
C ASP A 347 -18.74 -8.93 9.10
N PRO A 348 -19.59 -7.99 8.63
CA PRO A 348 -19.17 -6.63 8.27
C PRO A 348 -18.38 -5.87 9.34
N SER A 349 -18.64 -6.15 10.62
CA SER A 349 -17.94 -5.51 11.74
C SER A 349 -16.57 -6.13 12.04
N GLY A 350 -16.28 -7.30 11.48
CA GLY A 350 -15.09 -8.11 11.73
C GLY A 350 -15.03 -8.73 13.13
N GLU A 351 -16.14 -8.74 13.88
CA GLU A 351 -16.20 -9.33 15.22
C GLU A 351 -16.14 -10.85 15.18
N THR A 352 -16.65 -11.47 14.12
CA THR A 352 -16.73 -12.90 13.92
C THR A 352 -16.10 -13.27 12.59
N LEU A 353 -15.28 -14.32 12.64
CA LEU A 353 -14.64 -14.91 11.48
C LEU A 353 -14.79 -16.42 11.57
N THR A 354 -15.25 -17.02 10.48
CA THR A 354 -15.41 -18.47 10.34
C THR A 354 -14.52 -18.97 9.21
N LEU A 355 -13.77 -20.04 9.51
CA LEU A 355 -13.07 -20.84 8.51
C LEU A 355 -13.64 -22.25 8.51
N GLU A 356 -14.17 -22.65 7.37
CA GLU A 356 -14.76 -23.97 7.16
C GLU A 356 -13.96 -24.69 6.09
N PRO A 357 -13.49 -25.94 6.30
CA PRO A 357 -12.82 -26.69 5.24
C PRO A 357 -13.69 -26.73 3.98
N SER A 358 -13.16 -26.23 2.87
CA SER A 358 -13.95 -26.08 1.65
C SER A 358 -14.24 -27.44 1.04
N SER A 359 -15.47 -27.62 0.57
CA SER A 359 -15.90 -28.79 -0.21
C SER A 359 -15.62 -28.66 -1.71
N ALA A 360 -15.02 -27.54 -2.14
CA ALA A 360 -14.72 -27.29 -3.54
C ALA A 360 -13.80 -28.39 -4.12
N SER A 361 -14.19 -28.90 -5.28
CA SER A 361 -13.37 -29.82 -6.06
C SER A 361 -12.06 -29.12 -6.47
N LEU A 362 -10.91 -29.73 -6.19
CA LEU A 362 -9.61 -29.15 -6.50
C LEU A 362 -9.05 -29.74 -7.79
N GLY A 363 -8.67 -28.87 -8.73
CA GLY A 363 -7.72 -29.20 -9.79
C GLY A 363 -6.35 -28.60 -9.47
N TYR A 364 -5.51 -28.50 -10.49
CA TYR A 364 -4.15 -27.99 -10.32
C TYR A 364 -3.76 -27.07 -11.46
N VAL A 365 -3.13 -25.96 -11.11
CA VAL A 365 -2.45 -25.09 -12.06
C VAL A 365 -0.97 -25.48 -12.08
N THR A 366 -0.42 -25.66 -13.28
CA THR A 366 1.01 -25.86 -13.49
C THR A 366 1.62 -24.64 -14.19
N ASN A 367 2.89 -24.35 -13.89
CA ASN A 367 3.65 -23.32 -14.57
C ASN A 367 5.08 -23.84 -14.86
N PRO A 368 5.67 -23.56 -16.03
CA PRO A 368 7.03 -23.99 -16.35
C PRO A 368 8.09 -23.37 -15.43
N ASN A 369 7.81 -22.22 -14.83
CA ASN A 369 8.67 -21.49 -13.92
C ASN A 369 8.33 -21.86 -12.48
N LYS A 370 9.21 -22.60 -11.82
CA LYS A 370 9.07 -23.02 -10.42
C LYS A 370 9.31 -21.86 -9.44
N GLY A 371 8.89 -22.05 -8.19
CA GLY A 371 9.09 -21.08 -7.12
C GLY A 371 8.21 -19.84 -7.26
N PHE A 372 7.06 -19.97 -7.93
CA PHE A 372 6.11 -18.88 -8.06
C PHE A 372 5.20 -18.77 -6.84
N ARG A 373 4.78 -17.54 -6.56
CA ARG A 373 3.60 -17.19 -5.79
C ARG A 373 2.79 -16.22 -6.62
N ALA A 374 1.54 -16.55 -6.89
CA ALA A 374 0.68 -15.78 -7.78
C ALA A 374 -0.65 -15.47 -7.11
N MET A 375 -1.20 -14.32 -7.45
CA MET A 375 -2.60 -14.01 -7.23
C MET A 375 -3.36 -14.30 -8.51
N ILE A 376 -4.42 -15.09 -8.41
CA ILE A 376 -5.36 -15.36 -9.49
C ILE A 376 -6.73 -14.81 -9.11
N TYR A 377 -7.57 -14.52 -10.12
CA TYR A 377 -8.93 -14.03 -9.91
C TYR A 377 -9.93 -14.68 -10.86
N GLY A 378 -11.18 -14.79 -10.41
CA GLY A 378 -12.30 -15.37 -11.15
C GLY A 378 -13.63 -15.12 -10.43
N ASP A 379 -14.68 -15.87 -10.79
CA ASP A 379 -16.03 -15.71 -10.22
C ASP A 379 -16.09 -15.99 -8.70
N GLN A 380 -15.11 -16.75 -8.20
CA GLN A 380 -14.95 -17.07 -6.78
C GLN A 380 -14.15 -16.01 -5.99
N GLY A 381 -13.74 -14.92 -6.64
CA GLY A 381 -12.94 -13.85 -6.06
C GLY A 381 -11.47 -13.98 -6.41
N VAL A 382 -10.61 -13.50 -5.51
CA VAL A 382 -9.16 -13.62 -5.60
C VAL A 382 -8.66 -14.79 -4.78
N LEU A 383 -7.62 -15.46 -5.25
CA LEU A 383 -6.97 -16.55 -4.54
C LEU A 383 -5.45 -16.45 -4.71
N GLU A 384 -4.73 -16.61 -3.60
CA GLU A 384 -3.29 -16.80 -3.63
C GLU A 384 -2.97 -18.28 -3.90
N ILE A 385 -2.04 -18.50 -4.82
CA ILE A 385 -1.52 -19.81 -5.16
C ILE A 385 0.01 -19.78 -5.11
N ASP A 386 0.61 -20.79 -4.50
CA ASP A 386 2.06 -20.95 -4.44
C ASP A 386 2.49 -22.32 -4.96
N ASP A 387 3.66 -22.32 -5.60
CA ASP A 387 4.36 -23.55 -5.96
C ASP A 387 4.93 -24.21 -4.70
N ASN A 388 4.50 -25.44 -4.44
CA ASN A 388 5.08 -26.30 -3.39
C ASN A 388 6.45 -26.91 -3.75
N GLY A 389 7.13 -26.35 -4.74
CA GLY A 389 8.43 -26.78 -5.28
C GLY A 389 8.33 -27.73 -6.49
N SER A 390 7.12 -28.09 -6.90
CA SER A 390 6.87 -29.00 -8.03
C SER A 390 6.53 -28.29 -9.36
N GLY A 391 6.36 -26.97 -9.34
CA GLY A 391 5.78 -26.18 -10.42
C GLY A 391 4.25 -26.28 -10.47
N ARG A 392 3.59 -26.66 -9.37
CA ARG A 392 2.16 -27.01 -9.31
C ARG A 392 1.51 -26.42 -8.06
N ALA A 393 0.33 -25.85 -8.23
CA ALA A 393 -0.50 -25.32 -7.14
C ALA A 393 -1.92 -25.88 -7.22
N SER A 394 -2.53 -26.21 -6.07
CA SER A 394 -3.94 -26.62 -6.00
C SER A 394 -4.84 -25.40 -6.16
N VAL A 395 -5.86 -25.54 -6.99
CA VAL A 395 -6.82 -24.47 -7.30
C VAL A 395 -8.23 -25.07 -7.34
N PRO A 396 -9.25 -24.44 -6.73
CA PRO A 396 -10.63 -24.87 -6.87
C PRO A 396 -11.09 -24.83 -8.34
N GLU A 397 -11.96 -25.76 -8.69
CA GLU A 397 -12.60 -25.82 -9.99
C GLU A 397 -13.30 -24.50 -10.32
N GLY A 398 -13.05 -24.00 -11.53
CA GLY A 398 -13.49 -22.67 -11.95
C GLY A 398 -12.67 -22.10 -13.09
N ARG A 399 -13.02 -20.88 -13.50
CA ARG A 399 -12.28 -20.09 -14.49
C ARG A 399 -11.45 -19.04 -13.78
N TRP A 400 -10.15 -19.04 -14.09
CA TRP A 400 -9.16 -18.24 -13.36
C TRP A 400 -8.25 -17.48 -14.33
N LYS A 401 -8.00 -16.21 -14.04
CA LYS A 401 -7.00 -15.37 -14.71
C LYS A 401 -5.88 -15.04 -13.75
N LEU A 402 -4.67 -14.82 -14.28
CA LEU A 402 -3.57 -14.26 -13.50
C LEU A 402 -3.87 -12.79 -13.17
N MET A 403 -3.66 -12.36 -11.93
CA MET A 403 -3.64 -10.95 -11.54
C MET A 403 -2.19 -10.45 -11.47
N SER A 404 -1.36 -11.13 -10.67
CA SER A 404 0.04 -10.79 -10.45
C SER A 404 0.81 -12.00 -9.94
N TYR A 405 2.14 -11.96 -10.00
CA TYR A 405 2.97 -12.96 -9.34
C TYR A 405 4.33 -12.41 -8.93
N THR A 406 5.00 -13.20 -8.10
CA THR A 406 6.43 -13.16 -7.82
C THR A 406 7.02 -14.55 -8.07
N ILE A 407 8.13 -14.62 -8.82
CA ILE A 407 8.94 -15.83 -8.97
C ILE A 407 10.27 -15.56 -8.31
N GLU A 408 10.61 -16.39 -7.33
CA GLU A 408 11.93 -16.39 -6.70
C GLU A 408 12.75 -17.55 -7.26
N LYS A 409 13.92 -17.26 -7.81
CA LYS A 409 14.86 -18.34 -8.14
C LYS A 409 15.44 -18.86 -6.83
N PRO A 410 15.21 -20.14 -6.45
CA PRO A 410 15.88 -20.70 -5.29
C PRO A 410 17.39 -20.56 -5.50
N GLU A 411 18.12 -20.17 -4.45
CA GLU A 411 19.58 -20.11 -4.51
C GLU A 411 20.06 -21.49 -4.96
N GLU A 412 20.78 -21.54 -6.08
CA GLU A 412 21.50 -22.75 -6.45
C GLU A 412 22.37 -23.06 -5.24
N ALA A 413 22.08 -24.17 -4.55
CA ALA A 413 22.83 -24.56 -3.38
C ALA A 413 24.30 -24.47 -3.77
N LYS A 414 25.04 -23.54 -3.16
CA LYS A 414 26.47 -23.40 -3.45
C LYS A 414 27.03 -24.82 -3.36
N PRO A 415 27.72 -25.32 -4.40
CA PRO A 415 28.29 -26.65 -4.35
C PRO A 415 29.06 -26.73 -3.05
N GLU A 416 28.62 -27.65 -2.18
CA GLU A 416 29.07 -27.78 -0.80
C GLU A 416 30.60 -27.64 -0.83
N GLU A 417 31.12 -26.47 -0.44
CA GLU A 417 32.55 -26.20 -0.52
C GLU A 417 33.19 -27.34 0.25
N ALA A 418 33.94 -28.17 -0.49
CA ALA A 418 34.43 -29.44 0.01
C ALA A 418 35.00 -29.18 1.39
N LYS A 419 34.38 -29.77 2.42
CA LYS A 419 34.84 -29.63 3.80
C LYS A 419 36.35 -29.78 3.77
N PRO A 420 37.13 -28.79 4.25
CA PRO A 420 38.58 -28.92 4.24
C PRO A 420 38.90 -30.25 4.89
N GLU A 421 39.63 -31.10 4.16
CA GLU A 421 39.97 -32.44 4.62
C GLU A 421 40.52 -32.34 6.04
N ALA A 422 39.99 -33.19 6.92
CA ALA A 422 40.32 -33.22 8.33
C ALA A 422 41.84 -33.43 8.52
N GLY A 423 42.59 -32.34 8.61
CA GLY A 423 44.05 -32.37 8.70
C GLY A 423 44.69 -31.07 9.21
N GLU A 424 44.05 -29.92 9.05
CA GLU A 424 44.57 -28.68 9.64
C GLU A 424 44.14 -28.51 11.09
N LYS A 425 45.15 -28.48 11.98
CA LYS A 425 44.99 -28.21 13.41
C LYS A 425 44.22 -26.91 13.63
N LYS A 426 43.03 -27.01 14.22
CA LYS A 426 42.28 -25.87 14.75
C LYS A 426 43.20 -25.01 15.63
N LYS A 427 43.49 -23.78 15.18
CA LYS A 427 43.88 -22.70 16.08
C LYS A 427 42.72 -22.50 17.05
N GLU A 428 43.00 -22.51 18.34
CA GLU A 428 42.03 -22.17 19.37
C GLU A 428 41.46 -20.78 19.06
N GLU A 429 40.18 -20.73 18.74
CA GLU A 429 39.45 -19.48 18.55
C GLU A 429 39.49 -18.71 19.86
N SER A 430 39.99 -17.48 19.80
CA SER A 430 40.14 -16.61 20.96
C SER A 430 38.78 -16.28 21.54
N ILE A 431 38.66 -16.29 22.87
CA ILE A 431 37.47 -15.82 23.60
C ILE A 431 37.08 -14.39 23.17
N LEU A 432 38.03 -13.59 22.66
CA LEU A 432 37.77 -12.26 22.10
C LEU A 432 37.06 -12.28 20.75
N ASP A 433 37.22 -13.32 19.92
CA ASP A 433 36.49 -13.46 18.65
C ASP A 433 35.04 -13.90 18.88
N VAL A 434 34.81 -14.72 19.91
CA VAL A 434 33.45 -15.06 20.38
C VAL A 434 32.78 -13.82 20.98
N LEU A 435 33.48 -13.03 21.80
CA LEU A 435 32.92 -11.81 22.38
C LEU A 435 32.71 -10.68 21.37
N SER A 436 33.53 -10.56 20.32
CA SER A 436 33.31 -9.57 19.24
C SER A 436 32.09 -9.93 18.38
N SER A 437 31.81 -11.22 18.20
CA SER A 437 30.57 -11.69 17.55
C SER A 437 29.32 -11.42 18.39
N VAL A 438 29.44 -11.46 19.73
CA VAL A 438 28.32 -11.20 20.67
C VAL A 438 28.13 -9.70 20.93
N LEU A 439 29.17 -8.87 20.87
CA LEU A 439 29.06 -7.42 21.12
C LEU A 439 28.72 -6.59 19.87
N SER A 440 28.69 -7.20 18.68
CA SER A 440 28.21 -6.59 17.43
C SER A 440 26.67 -6.52 17.33
N ILE A 441 25.96 -6.40 18.47
CA ILE A 441 24.49 -6.22 18.58
C ILE A 441 24.00 -4.89 17.98
N SER A 442 24.89 -4.07 17.41
CA SER A 442 24.53 -3.04 16.45
C SER A 442 24.06 -3.66 15.12
N GLY A 443 22.80 -4.12 15.08
CA GLY A 443 22.02 -4.30 13.85
C GLY A 443 22.67 -5.17 12.78
N GLY A 444 23.10 -6.39 13.14
CA GLY A 444 23.50 -7.40 12.18
C GLY A 444 22.36 -7.66 11.19
N ARG A 445 22.34 -6.92 10.09
CA ARG A 445 21.66 -7.29 8.85
C ARG A 445 22.23 -8.66 8.51
N GLN A 446 21.51 -9.71 8.90
CA GLN A 446 21.67 -11.05 8.38
C GLN A 446 21.93 -10.87 6.89
N ALA A 447 23.12 -11.24 6.39
CA ALA A 447 23.56 -10.91 5.05
C ALA A 447 22.41 -11.24 4.09
N ALA A 448 21.73 -10.20 3.60
CA ALA A 448 20.43 -10.36 2.97
C ALA A 448 20.61 -11.36 1.84
N ARG A 449 19.85 -12.46 1.89
CA ARG A 449 19.96 -13.55 0.92
C ARG A 449 19.91 -12.92 -0.47
N ARG A 450 20.95 -13.13 -1.26
CA ARG A 450 21.08 -12.56 -2.62
C ARG A 450 20.24 -13.38 -3.59
N SER A 451 18.93 -13.45 -3.36
CA SER A 451 18.02 -14.14 -4.29
C SER A 451 17.78 -13.29 -5.53
N SER A 452 17.53 -13.97 -6.65
CA SER A 452 16.96 -13.33 -7.82
C SER A 452 15.44 -13.47 -7.75
N MET A 453 14.74 -12.38 -8.04
CA MET A 453 13.29 -12.28 -7.94
C MET A 453 12.76 -11.48 -9.11
N VAL A 454 11.62 -11.89 -9.64
CA VAL A 454 10.86 -11.10 -10.60
C VAL A 454 9.40 -11.05 -10.19
N SER A 455 8.80 -9.87 -10.25
CA SER A 455 7.37 -9.67 -10.05
C SER A 455 6.76 -9.05 -11.30
N ALA A 456 5.52 -9.44 -11.62
CA ALA A 456 4.79 -8.92 -12.78
C ALA A 456 3.30 -8.83 -12.52
N ARG A 457 2.59 -8.05 -13.35
CA ARG A 457 1.13 -7.94 -13.38
C ARG A 457 0.59 -8.37 -14.73
N ALA A 458 -0.49 -9.14 -14.71
CA ALA A 458 -1.16 -9.54 -15.92
C ALA A 458 -1.87 -8.36 -16.59
N LYS A 459 -2.00 -8.42 -17.91
CA LYS A 459 -2.89 -7.53 -18.67
C LYS A 459 -4.35 -7.97 -18.51
N ARG A 460 -5.28 -7.05 -18.75
CA ARG A 460 -6.74 -7.33 -18.64
C ARG A 460 -7.19 -8.46 -19.59
N ASP A 461 -6.56 -8.54 -20.76
CA ASP A 461 -6.79 -9.55 -21.79
C ASP A 461 -6.07 -10.88 -21.54
N PHE A 462 -5.40 -11.06 -20.38
CA PHE A 462 -4.81 -12.34 -20.01
C PHE A 462 -5.84 -13.46 -20.06
N GLU A 463 -5.49 -14.55 -20.75
CA GLU A 463 -6.42 -15.65 -21.02
C GLU A 463 -6.77 -16.40 -19.74
N ALA A 464 -8.07 -16.64 -19.55
CA ALA A 464 -8.53 -17.42 -18.40
C ALA A 464 -8.30 -18.92 -18.64
N VAL A 465 -7.72 -19.60 -17.66
CA VAL A 465 -7.64 -21.07 -17.64
C VAL A 465 -8.87 -21.66 -16.96
N THR A 466 -9.31 -22.84 -17.41
CA THR A 466 -10.38 -23.60 -16.76
C THR A 466 -9.77 -24.73 -15.95
N VAL A 467 -9.89 -24.65 -14.63
CA VAL A 467 -9.45 -25.69 -13.70
C VAL A 467 -10.59 -26.68 -13.52
N VAL A 468 -10.29 -27.97 -13.66
CA VAL A 468 -11.25 -29.07 -13.48
C VAL A 468 -10.75 -30.00 -12.37
N GLY A 469 -11.65 -30.49 -11.52
CA GLY A 469 -11.33 -31.42 -10.43
C GLY A 469 -10.38 -32.55 -10.82
N GLY A 470 -9.28 -32.70 -10.08
CA GLY A 470 -8.27 -33.75 -10.23
C GLY A 470 -7.37 -33.63 -11.47
N LYS A 471 -7.54 -32.60 -12.31
CA LYS A 471 -6.76 -32.41 -13.54
C LYS A 471 -5.77 -31.25 -13.40
N ASP A 472 -4.70 -31.35 -14.17
CA ASP A 472 -3.72 -30.28 -14.33
C ASP A 472 -4.11 -29.40 -15.52
N VAL A 473 -3.93 -28.09 -15.38
CA VAL A 473 -4.02 -27.10 -16.46
C VAL A 473 -2.82 -26.16 -16.40
N GLU A 474 -2.20 -25.88 -17.54
CA GLU A 474 -1.06 -24.98 -17.61
C GLU A 474 -1.54 -23.51 -17.60
N MET A 475 -1.01 -22.70 -16.70
CA MET A 475 -1.16 -21.23 -16.71
C MET A 475 0.22 -20.64 -16.95
N ARG A 476 0.48 -20.18 -18.18
CA ARG A 476 1.79 -19.67 -18.60
C ARG A 476 1.99 -18.22 -18.20
N PHE A 477 3.01 -17.97 -17.40
CA PHE A 477 3.53 -16.66 -17.04
C PHE A 477 4.97 -16.80 -16.57
N GLY A 478 5.72 -15.71 -16.50
CA GLY A 478 7.13 -15.67 -16.17
C GLY A 478 8.05 -15.58 -17.39
N PRO A 479 9.35 -15.87 -17.21
CA PRO A 479 10.33 -15.83 -18.28
C PRO A 479 10.07 -16.89 -19.37
N PRO A 480 10.71 -16.74 -20.56
CA PRO A 480 11.56 -15.61 -20.96
C PRO A 480 10.78 -14.29 -21.09
N TYR A 481 11.43 -13.19 -20.71
CA TYR A 481 10.90 -11.85 -20.92
C TYR A 481 11.41 -11.26 -22.23
N ILE A 482 10.55 -10.53 -22.92
CA ILE A 482 10.86 -9.77 -24.13
C ILE A 482 10.84 -8.29 -23.76
N ALA A 483 11.85 -7.52 -24.19
CA ALA A 483 11.84 -6.08 -24.04
C ALA A 483 10.96 -5.46 -25.14
N GLU A 484 9.90 -4.77 -24.72
CA GLU A 484 9.05 -3.98 -25.60
C GLU A 484 9.38 -2.49 -25.41
N VAL A 485 9.56 -1.76 -26.51
CA VAL A 485 9.85 -0.32 -26.48
C VAL A 485 8.76 0.44 -27.21
N ALA A 486 8.13 1.39 -26.53
CA ALA A 486 7.11 2.27 -27.08
C ALA A 486 7.62 3.72 -27.14
N GLY A 487 7.26 4.44 -28.20
CA GLY A 487 7.49 5.88 -28.32
C GLY A 487 6.32 6.67 -27.77
N ALA A 488 6.56 7.51 -26.77
CA ALA A 488 5.57 8.48 -26.27
C ALA A 488 5.88 9.86 -26.86
N ASN A 489 4.92 10.40 -27.63
CA ASN A 489 5.03 11.73 -28.23
C ASN A 489 4.67 12.80 -27.20
N LEU A 490 5.67 13.57 -26.73
CA LEU A 490 5.41 14.77 -25.95
C LEU A 490 4.93 15.88 -26.89
N HIS A 491 3.72 16.40 -26.64
CA HIS A 491 3.06 17.41 -27.48
C HIS A 491 3.73 18.80 -27.52
N LYS A 492 4.97 18.95 -27.03
CA LYS A 492 5.72 20.22 -27.06
C LYS A 492 7.21 19.98 -27.31
N GLY A 493 7.58 19.84 -28.58
CA GLY A 493 8.97 19.73 -29.04
C GLY A 493 9.19 18.58 -30.01
N MET A 494 10.25 18.63 -30.82
CA MET A 494 10.69 17.52 -31.68
C MET A 494 11.33 16.37 -30.88
N THR A 495 10.85 16.12 -29.66
CA THR A 495 11.42 15.14 -28.72
C THR A 495 10.43 14.00 -28.52
N THR A 496 10.87 12.77 -28.79
CA THR A 496 10.16 11.55 -28.40
C THR A 496 10.76 11.01 -27.12
N SER A 497 9.93 10.59 -26.17
CA SER A 497 10.38 9.74 -25.06
C SER A 497 10.22 8.28 -25.47
N LEU A 498 11.15 7.42 -25.04
CA LEU A 498 11.03 5.98 -25.17
C LEU A 498 10.71 5.40 -23.80
N GLU A 499 9.73 4.52 -23.76
CA GLU A 499 9.39 3.72 -22.60
C GLU A 499 9.69 2.26 -22.91
N MET A 500 10.27 1.54 -21.96
CA MET A 500 10.56 0.13 -22.11
C MET A 500 9.89 -0.68 -21.00
N SER A 501 9.22 -1.75 -21.41
CA SER A 501 8.62 -2.75 -20.53
C SER A 501 9.26 -4.11 -20.78
N LEU A 502 9.34 -4.94 -19.74
CA LEU A 502 9.69 -6.36 -19.91
C LEU A 502 8.39 -7.17 -19.84
N VAL A 503 8.07 -7.86 -20.94
CA VAL A 503 6.82 -8.61 -21.10
C VAL A 503 7.10 -10.10 -21.06
N GLY A 504 6.42 -10.82 -20.16
CA GLY A 504 6.62 -12.27 -20.00
C GLY A 504 5.81 -13.11 -20.98
N ILE A 505 5.93 -14.44 -20.90
CA ILE A 505 5.35 -15.37 -21.89
C ILE A 505 3.82 -15.35 -21.95
N GLY A 506 3.15 -14.89 -20.89
CA GLY A 506 1.70 -14.75 -20.83
C GLY A 506 1.22 -13.34 -21.16
N GLY A 507 2.12 -12.42 -21.56
CA GLY A 507 1.80 -11.02 -21.85
C GLY A 507 1.77 -10.10 -20.62
N GLU A 508 2.05 -10.62 -19.43
CA GLU A 508 2.23 -9.83 -18.21
C GLU A 508 3.38 -8.82 -18.32
N VAL A 509 3.27 -7.72 -17.58
CA VAL A 509 4.29 -6.67 -17.51
C VAL A 509 5.07 -6.80 -16.21
N CYS A 510 6.39 -6.96 -16.31
CA CYS A 510 7.31 -6.98 -15.18
C CYS A 510 7.28 -5.64 -14.45
N THR A 511 7.02 -5.69 -13.14
CA THR A 511 6.97 -4.51 -12.26
C THR A 511 8.19 -4.39 -11.37
N ASN A 512 8.90 -5.51 -11.13
CA ASN A 512 10.14 -5.51 -10.36
C ASN A 512 11.06 -6.65 -10.80
N LEU A 513 12.36 -6.35 -10.90
CA LEU A 513 13.39 -7.33 -11.22
C LEU A 513 14.61 -7.11 -10.32
N ILE A 514 14.95 -8.15 -9.57
CA ILE A 514 16.13 -8.23 -8.73
C ILE A 514 16.95 -9.42 -9.22
N VAL A 515 18.23 -9.20 -9.48
CA VAL A 515 19.19 -10.22 -9.88
C VAL A 515 20.28 -10.27 -8.82
N ASN A 516 20.43 -11.42 -8.16
CA ASN A 516 21.41 -11.65 -7.09
C ASN A 516 21.35 -10.58 -5.99
N GLY A 517 20.13 -10.25 -5.54
CA GLY A 517 19.88 -9.27 -4.48
C GLY A 517 20.02 -7.80 -4.88
N SER A 518 20.30 -7.49 -6.15
CA SER A 518 20.42 -6.13 -6.65
C SER A 518 19.51 -5.88 -7.85
N ARG A 519 19.00 -4.65 -7.99
CA ARG A 519 18.38 -4.21 -9.25
C ARG A 519 19.45 -4.24 -10.36
N PRO A 520 19.19 -4.84 -11.54
CA PRO A 520 20.18 -4.89 -12.62
C PRO A 520 20.52 -3.48 -13.14
N SER A 521 21.63 -3.34 -13.86
CA SER A 521 21.96 -2.07 -14.52
C SER A 521 20.85 -1.65 -15.49
N ALA A 522 20.63 -0.34 -15.62
CA ALA A 522 19.63 0.17 -16.55
C ALA A 522 19.94 -0.31 -17.99
N PRO A 523 18.94 -0.78 -18.74
CA PRO A 523 19.15 -1.24 -20.11
C PRO A 523 19.60 -0.13 -21.04
N GLU A 524 20.40 -0.50 -22.03
CA GLU A 524 20.91 0.39 -23.08
C GLU A 524 20.11 0.17 -24.36
N PHE A 525 20.00 1.21 -25.20
CA PHE A 525 19.36 1.11 -26.50
C PHE A 525 20.21 1.78 -27.58
N THR A 526 20.05 1.27 -28.80
CA THR A 526 20.57 1.87 -30.02
C THR A 526 19.42 1.92 -31.04
N ILE A 527 19.23 3.08 -31.66
CA ILE A 527 18.31 3.28 -32.77
C ILE A 527 19.15 3.28 -34.04
N THR A 528 18.78 2.45 -35.01
CA THR A 528 19.49 2.36 -36.29
C THR A 528 18.58 2.67 -37.46
N THR A 529 19.15 3.11 -38.58
CA THR A 529 18.47 3.14 -39.88
C THR A 529 18.19 1.71 -40.35
N LYS A 530 17.43 1.58 -41.45
CA LYS A 530 17.19 0.28 -42.10
C LYS A 530 18.49 -0.38 -42.59
N ASP A 531 19.51 0.43 -42.89
CA ASP A 531 20.82 -0.03 -43.34
C ASP A 531 21.78 -0.34 -42.19
N GLY A 532 21.32 -0.21 -40.93
CA GLY A 532 22.09 -0.53 -39.72
C GLY A 532 22.97 0.61 -39.21
N GLU A 533 22.88 1.82 -39.78
CA GLU A 533 23.61 2.99 -39.28
C GLU A 533 23.00 3.49 -37.97
N GLU A 534 23.82 3.67 -36.94
CA GLU A 534 23.37 4.21 -35.66
C GLU A 534 22.97 5.68 -35.80
N VAL A 535 21.72 6.00 -35.44
CA VAL A 535 21.20 7.38 -35.41
C VAL A 535 21.13 7.95 -34.00
N ALA A 536 21.01 7.09 -32.98
CA ALA A 536 21.04 7.48 -31.58
C ALA A 536 21.33 6.27 -30.68
N ALA A 537 21.91 6.52 -29.52
CA ALA A 537 22.03 5.53 -28.45
C ALA A 537 21.80 6.18 -27.09
N GLY A 538 21.45 5.38 -26.09
CA GLY A 538 21.19 5.88 -24.76
C GLY A 538 20.94 4.78 -23.74
N LYS A 539 20.50 5.21 -22.55
CA LYS A 539 20.13 4.33 -21.45
C LYS A 539 18.72 4.66 -21.00
N PHE A 540 17.94 3.63 -20.70
CA PHE A 540 16.70 3.82 -19.97
C PHE A 540 17.00 4.25 -18.52
N GLN A 541 15.99 4.79 -17.86
CA GLN A 541 16.01 5.03 -16.42
C GLN A 541 14.94 4.16 -15.80
N TYR A 542 15.21 3.62 -14.62
CA TYR A 542 14.15 2.97 -13.86
C TYR A 542 13.13 4.03 -13.43
N GLY A 543 11.86 3.77 -13.72
CA GLY A 543 10.71 4.55 -13.24
C GLY A 543 10.44 4.32 -11.76
#